data_AF-A0AAP0GM57-F1
#
_entry.id   AF-A0AAP0GM57-F1
#
_cell.length_a   1.000
_cell.length_b   1.000
_cell.length_c   1.000
_cell.angle_alpha   90.00
_cell.angle_beta   90.00
_cell.angle_gamma   90.00
#
_symmetry.space_group_name_H-M   'P 1'
#
loop_
_entity.id
_entity.type
_entity.pdbx_description
1 polymer ?
#
loop_
_entity_poly.entity_id
_entity_poly.type
_entity_poly.pdbx_seq_one_letter_code
_entity_poly.pdbx_strand_id
1 'polypeptide(L)'
;MTSITGLVGNVGQANYSAAKSGVIGLTKTTAKEYASSGINVNAIAPGFIVSEMTIKLNEDIKKSYLEKIPLGRYGQPEEVAGLVEFLALNPAASYMTGQPTLWSGRKTTLIMPIIKLMMMLIIMVTAEAAAARIYSNSPPERRNLLANGLADTPPMGWNSWNHFSCNINETVIKETADALISTGLAKLGYKYVNIDDCWAEKTRDQKGDLVARKSTFPSGIKALADYVHNKGLKLGIYADSGSMTCSKTMPGSLGHEEQDAQMFASWGIDYLKYDNCNNEGLKPTVRYPIMTRALMNTGRPIFFSLCEWGDMHPALWGSKVGNSWRTTNDITDTWSSMMYIADMNEYYADYARPGGWNDPDMLEVGNGGMTKDEYTVHFSIWAISKAPLLIGCDVRTIAKETLDILGNKEVIAVNQDRLGVQAKKVRMEGDLEVWAGPLSNYRVVVLLVNRGPANTQITAQWDDIGLPPNTAVVTRDLWLHMEWRQRPAGNITAFVASHGCKMFVLQPVS
;
A
#
# COMPACT_ATOMS: atom_id res chain seq x y z
N MET A 1 37.52 14.75 -1.04
CA MET A 1 36.60 15.48 -0.15
C MET A 1 35.45 16.08 -0.95
N THR A 2 34.20 15.77 -0.61
CA THR A 2 33.01 16.42 -1.18
C THR A 2 32.46 17.48 -0.20
N SER A 3 31.16 17.71 -0.15
CA SER A 3 30.45 18.61 0.76
C SER A 3 29.01 18.12 0.94
N ILE A 4 28.37 18.45 2.06
CA ILE A 4 26.93 18.25 2.23
C ILE A 4 26.12 18.88 1.08
N THR A 5 26.58 20.01 0.54
CA THR A 5 25.96 20.68 -0.62
C THR A 5 25.95 19.82 -1.89
N GLY A 6 26.89 18.87 -2.03
CA GLY A 6 26.89 17.90 -3.14
C GLY A 6 25.83 16.80 -2.99
N LEU A 7 25.26 16.63 -1.79
CA LEU A 7 24.21 15.65 -1.50
C LEU A 7 22.81 16.28 -1.55
N VAL A 8 22.67 17.52 -1.06
CA VAL A 8 21.35 18.15 -0.88
C VAL A 8 21.15 19.45 -1.69
N GLY A 9 22.20 19.95 -2.35
CA GLY A 9 22.19 21.24 -3.04
C GLY A 9 22.22 22.45 -2.09
N ASN A 10 22.52 23.64 -2.61
CA ASN A 10 22.38 24.91 -1.89
C ASN A 10 21.97 26.05 -2.83
N VAL A 11 21.00 26.85 -2.39
CA VAL A 11 20.44 27.97 -3.17
C VAL A 11 21.54 29.00 -3.45
N GLY A 12 21.64 29.45 -4.70
CA GLY A 12 22.66 30.42 -5.13
C GLY A 12 24.06 29.82 -5.34
N GLN A 13 24.24 28.50 -5.19
CA GLN A 13 25.52 27.82 -5.32
C GLN A 13 25.45 26.61 -6.28
N ALA A 14 24.78 26.78 -7.43
CA ALA A 14 24.56 25.70 -8.39
C ALA A 14 25.88 25.10 -8.93
N ASN A 15 26.85 25.95 -9.29
CA ASN A 15 28.19 25.55 -9.74
C ASN A 15 28.94 24.73 -8.68
N TYR A 16 28.90 25.19 -7.41
CA TYR A 16 29.54 24.50 -6.29
C TYR A 16 28.85 23.16 -5.98
N SER A 17 27.51 23.14 -6.00
CA SER A 17 26.72 21.92 -5.78
C SER A 17 27.05 20.87 -6.85
N ALA A 18 27.03 21.27 -8.13
CA ALA A 18 27.37 20.39 -9.25
C ALA A 18 28.80 19.83 -9.14
N ALA A 19 29.79 20.67 -8.83
CA ALA A 19 31.17 20.24 -8.64
C ALA A 19 31.31 19.21 -7.50
N LYS A 20 30.61 19.43 -6.38
CA LYS A 20 30.64 18.52 -5.22
C LYS A 20 29.87 17.22 -5.47
N SER A 21 28.76 17.25 -6.20
CA SER A 21 28.08 16.04 -6.68
C SER A 21 28.95 15.26 -7.66
N GLY A 22 29.72 15.95 -8.53
CA GLY A 22 30.69 15.32 -9.43
C GLY A 22 31.76 14.51 -8.69
N VAL A 23 32.24 15.00 -7.54
CA VAL A 23 33.18 14.24 -6.67
C VAL A 23 32.53 12.95 -6.13
N ILE A 24 31.22 12.95 -5.87
CA ILE A 24 30.50 11.74 -5.42
C ILE A 24 30.42 10.72 -6.55
N GLY A 25 30.09 11.17 -7.77
CA GLY A 25 30.12 10.33 -8.97
C GLY A 25 31.51 9.73 -9.20
N LEU A 26 32.55 10.57 -9.18
CA LEU A 26 33.95 10.15 -9.31
C LEU A 26 34.31 9.09 -8.28
N THR A 27 33.95 9.29 -7.00
CA THR A 27 34.23 8.34 -5.90
C THR A 27 33.61 6.97 -6.16
N LYS A 28 32.36 6.93 -6.64
CA LYS A 28 31.67 5.67 -6.94
C LYS A 28 32.29 4.95 -8.13
N THR A 29 32.72 5.69 -9.15
CA THR A 29 33.37 5.14 -10.34
C THR A 29 34.74 4.58 -10.00
N THR A 30 35.60 5.37 -9.34
CA THR A 30 36.96 4.93 -8.97
C THR A 30 36.93 3.80 -7.95
N ALA A 31 35.97 3.78 -7.02
CA ALA A 31 35.77 2.64 -6.13
C ALA A 31 35.54 1.33 -6.89
N LYS A 32 34.80 1.35 -8.01
CA LYS A 32 34.61 0.16 -8.86
C LYS A 32 35.87 -0.19 -9.64
N GLU A 33 36.57 0.81 -10.17
CA GLU A 33 37.79 0.61 -10.96
C GLU A 33 38.92 -0.01 -10.14
N TYR A 34 39.10 0.45 -8.90
CA TYR A 34 40.23 0.06 -8.06
C TYR A 34 39.93 -1.03 -7.02
N ALA A 35 38.66 -1.47 -6.89
CA ALA A 35 38.28 -2.52 -5.96
C ALA A 35 39.06 -3.84 -6.18
N SER A 36 39.30 -4.23 -7.44
CA SER A 36 40.07 -5.44 -7.78
C SER A 36 41.54 -5.35 -7.38
N SER A 37 42.05 -4.14 -7.19
CA SER A 37 43.42 -3.86 -6.73
C SER A 37 43.50 -3.74 -5.20
N GLY A 38 42.40 -4.02 -4.49
CA GLY A 38 42.34 -3.91 -3.02
C GLY A 38 42.39 -2.47 -2.50
N ILE A 39 42.10 -1.47 -3.34
CA ILE A 39 42.10 -0.06 -2.94
C ILE A 39 40.68 0.41 -2.69
N ASN A 40 40.44 0.96 -1.50
CA ASN A 40 39.17 1.57 -1.12
C ASN A 40 39.17 3.07 -1.45
N VAL A 41 38.08 3.53 -2.05
CA VAL A 41 37.91 4.95 -2.39
C VAL A 41 36.61 5.47 -1.80
N ASN A 42 36.71 6.43 -0.88
CA ASN A 42 35.55 7.04 -0.22
C ASN A 42 35.64 8.57 -0.28
N ALA A 43 34.49 9.22 -0.08
CA ALA A 43 34.43 10.67 0.04
C ALA A 43 33.79 11.07 1.37
N ILE A 44 34.39 12.05 2.05
CA ILE A 44 33.78 12.68 3.21
C ILE A 44 33.05 13.95 2.76
N ALA A 45 31.82 14.11 3.24
CA ALA A 45 30.93 15.24 3.01
C ALA A 45 30.73 16.02 4.33
N PRO A 46 31.62 16.98 4.65
CA PRO A 46 31.48 17.75 5.88
C PRO A 46 30.26 18.68 5.82
N GLY A 47 29.62 18.87 6.97
CA GLY A 47 28.72 19.99 7.22
C GLY A 47 29.51 21.28 7.53
N PHE A 48 28.94 22.15 8.36
CA PHE A 48 29.62 23.37 8.79
C PHE A 48 30.70 23.04 9.84
N ILE A 49 31.97 23.19 9.44
CA ILE A 49 33.17 22.95 10.26
C ILE A 49 33.86 24.28 10.56
N VAL A 50 34.33 24.46 11.79
CA VAL A 50 35.13 25.62 12.19
C VAL A 50 36.42 25.66 11.36
N SER A 51 36.63 26.76 10.64
CA SER A 51 37.81 27.04 9.83
C SER A 51 38.05 28.55 9.76
N GLU A 52 39.24 28.95 9.29
CA GLU A 52 39.56 30.38 9.06
C GLU A 52 38.54 31.09 8.15
N MET A 53 37.91 30.36 7.22
CA MET A 53 36.87 30.89 6.34
C MET A 53 35.53 31.08 7.06
N THR A 54 35.14 30.16 7.95
CA THR A 54 33.85 30.27 8.68
C THR A 54 33.92 31.26 9.83
N ILE A 55 35.11 31.53 10.38
CA ILE A 55 35.32 32.53 11.43
C ILE A 55 35.08 33.96 10.89
N LYS A 56 35.33 34.20 9.60
CA LYS A 56 35.14 35.49 8.91
C LYS A 56 33.69 35.78 8.49
N LEU A 57 32.75 34.86 8.71
CA LEU A 57 31.34 35.07 8.40
C LEU A 57 30.69 36.07 9.38
N ASN A 58 29.71 36.83 8.90
CA ASN A 58 28.89 37.71 9.74
C ASN A 58 28.17 36.88 10.84
N GLU A 59 28.07 37.43 12.05
CA GLU A 59 27.41 36.81 13.21
C GLU A 59 25.95 36.42 12.93
N ASP A 60 25.21 37.19 12.13
CA ASP A 60 23.83 36.83 11.75
C ASP A 60 23.78 35.57 10.88
N ILE A 61 24.76 35.41 9.98
CA ILE A 61 24.90 34.23 9.13
C ILE A 61 25.33 33.02 9.96
N LYS A 62 26.26 33.22 10.91
CA LYS A 62 26.66 32.18 11.86
C LYS A 62 25.45 31.72 12.69
N LYS A 63 24.63 32.64 13.19
CA LYS A 63 23.43 32.28 13.96
C LYS A 63 22.43 31.49 13.12
N SER A 64 22.19 31.92 11.87
CA SER A 64 21.28 31.23 10.93
C SER A 64 21.71 29.79 10.63
N TYR A 65 23.02 29.54 10.50
CA TYR A 65 23.51 28.18 10.30
C TYR A 65 23.46 27.35 11.58
N LEU A 66 23.80 27.93 12.74
CA LEU A 66 23.75 27.24 14.03
C LEU A 66 22.31 26.82 14.40
N GLU A 67 21.32 27.67 14.12
CA GLU A 67 19.89 27.37 14.24
C GLU A 67 19.45 26.22 13.35
N LYS A 68 20.28 25.84 12.37
CA LYS A 68 20.18 24.67 11.49
C LYS A 68 21.28 23.64 11.80
N ILE A 69 21.68 23.43 13.07
CA ILE A 69 22.48 22.28 13.64
C ILE A 69 21.87 21.79 15.00
N PRO A 70 21.26 20.58 15.24
CA PRO A 70 20.61 20.20 16.48
C PRO A 70 21.63 19.86 17.54
N LEU A 71 22.85 19.49 17.15
CA LEU A 71 23.97 19.43 18.08
C LEU A 71 24.32 20.81 18.65
N GLY A 72 23.74 21.90 18.12
CA GLY A 72 23.88 23.24 18.69
C GLY A 72 25.29 23.81 18.61
N ARG A 73 26.20 23.19 17.85
CA ARG A 73 27.58 23.62 17.66
C ARG A 73 28.09 23.28 16.25
N TYR A 74 29.07 24.03 15.77
CA TYR A 74 29.83 23.65 14.59
C TYR A 74 30.68 22.41 14.85
N GLY A 75 30.96 21.65 13.78
CA GLY A 75 31.95 20.58 13.84
C GLY A 75 33.37 21.16 13.91
N GLN A 76 34.29 20.42 14.48
CA GLN A 76 35.70 20.79 14.56
C GLN A 76 36.53 20.07 13.49
N PRO A 77 37.65 20.65 13.01
CA PRO A 77 38.53 19.98 12.06
C PRO A 77 39.01 18.60 12.52
N GLU A 78 39.27 18.43 13.81
CA GLU A 78 39.73 17.18 14.43
C GLU A 78 38.70 16.06 14.29
N GLU A 79 37.41 16.42 14.28
CA GLU A 79 36.31 15.47 14.10
C GLU A 79 36.27 14.94 12.66
N VAL A 80 36.59 15.77 11.66
CA VAL A 80 36.74 15.34 10.27
C VAL A 80 38.02 14.52 10.10
N ALA A 81 39.12 14.92 10.74
CA ALA A 81 40.38 14.21 10.72
C ALA A 81 40.25 12.80 11.30
N GLY A 82 39.53 12.64 12.41
CA GLY A 82 39.27 11.32 13.00
C GLY A 82 38.50 10.37 12.06
N LEU A 83 37.59 10.90 11.23
CA LEU A 83 36.92 10.09 10.20
C LEU A 83 37.88 9.70 9.06
N VAL A 84 38.76 10.61 8.64
CA VAL A 84 39.81 10.28 7.65
C VAL A 84 40.71 9.17 8.20
N GLU A 85 41.15 9.30 9.45
CA GLU A 85 41.99 8.31 10.12
C GLU A 85 41.29 6.94 10.19
N PHE A 86 40.01 6.91 10.57
CA PHE A 86 39.22 5.68 10.58
C PHE A 86 39.16 5.02 9.19
N LEU A 87 38.83 5.80 8.14
CA LEU A 87 38.70 5.26 6.79
C LEU A 87 40.04 4.80 6.19
N ALA A 88 41.15 5.40 6.61
CA ALA A 88 42.48 5.11 6.08
C ALA A 88 43.19 3.98 6.85
N LEU A 89 43.04 3.93 8.17
CA LEU A 89 43.90 3.10 9.04
C LEU A 89 43.15 2.00 9.78
N ASN A 90 41.84 2.12 9.98
CA ASN A 90 41.10 1.14 10.78
C ASN A 90 40.71 -0.08 9.93
N PRO A 91 41.08 -1.32 10.32
CA PRO A 91 40.68 -2.53 9.60
C PRO A 91 39.16 -2.69 9.44
N ALA A 92 38.34 -2.12 10.33
CA ALA A 92 36.88 -2.13 10.20
C ALA A 92 36.36 -1.37 8.97
N ALA A 93 37.16 -0.44 8.42
CA ALA A 93 36.84 0.28 7.19
C ALA A 93 37.29 -0.46 5.91
N SER A 94 37.91 -1.64 6.03
CA SER A 94 38.46 -2.40 4.89
C SER A 94 37.40 -2.85 3.87
N TYR A 95 36.11 -2.92 4.25
CA TYR A 95 35.01 -3.23 3.34
C TYR A 95 34.15 -2.00 2.99
N MET A 96 34.62 -0.79 3.31
CA MET A 96 33.95 0.45 2.99
C MET A 96 34.60 1.07 1.75
N THR A 97 33.90 1.06 0.62
CA THR A 97 34.34 1.72 -0.63
C THR A 97 33.13 2.28 -1.40
N GLY A 98 33.35 3.35 -2.16
CA GLY A 98 32.34 4.03 -2.97
C GLY A 98 31.33 4.88 -2.18
N GLN A 99 31.55 5.09 -0.88
CA GLN A 99 30.58 5.76 -0.01
C GLN A 99 30.88 7.26 0.14
N PRO A 100 29.86 8.13 -0.03
CA PRO A 100 29.89 9.49 0.49
C PRO A 100 29.45 9.50 1.96
N THR A 101 30.39 9.60 2.90
CA THR A 101 30.10 9.63 4.34
C THR A 101 29.78 11.06 4.77
N LEU A 102 28.56 11.28 5.26
CA LEU A 102 28.11 12.56 5.81
C LEU A 102 28.70 12.77 7.21
N TRP A 103 29.36 13.92 7.41
CA TRP A 103 29.85 14.34 8.73
C TRP A 103 29.29 15.71 9.07
N SER A 104 28.06 15.74 9.60
CA SER A 104 27.37 16.98 9.97
C SER A 104 26.51 16.83 11.21
N GLY A 105 26.38 17.90 11.99
CA GLY A 105 25.60 17.90 13.21
C GLY A 105 24.10 18.17 13.06
N ARG A 106 23.40 17.91 11.92
CA ARG A 106 21.93 18.12 11.70
C ARG A 106 21.22 17.16 10.77
N LYS A 107 19.90 17.03 11.05
CA LYS A 107 18.77 16.42 10.33
C LYS A 107 19.12 15.28 9.37
N THR A 108 18.83 14.07 9.83
CA THR A 108 18.52 12.87 9.03
C THR A 108 17.51 13.21 7.92
N THR A 109 18.01 13.50 6.73
CA THR A 109 17.28 13.16 5.51
C THR A 109 17.48 11.66 5.35
N LEU A 110 16.40 10.89 5.55
CA LEU A 110 16.41 9.43 5.46
C LEU A 110 16.92 8.97 4.09
N ILE A 111 18.10 8.36 4.08
CA ILE A 111 18.42 7.24 3.21
C ILE A 111 18.71 6.09 4.17
N MET A 112 17.71 5.22 4.38
CA MET A 112 17.77 4.03 5.25
C MET A 112 18.79 2.99 4.71
N PRO A 113 19.27 1.98 5.48
CA PRO A 113 18.80 1.60 6.82
C PRO A 113 19.89 1.25 7.87
N ILE A 114 19.65 1.70 9.11
CA ILE A 114 20.33 1.25 10.35
C ILE A 114 19.89 -0.18 10.76
N ILE A 115 18.92 -0.78 10.07
CA ILE A 115 18.43 -2.15 10.34
C ILE A 115 19.47 -3.24 9.99
N LYS A 116 20.46 -2.96 9.12
CA LYS A 116 21.51 -3.94 8.78
C LYS A 116 22.65 -4.04 9.81
N LEU A 117 22.87 -3.01 10.64
CA LEU A 117 24.02 -3.00 11.56
C LEU A 117 23.73 -3.67 12.91
N MET A 118 22.47 -3.70 13.35
CA MET A 118 22.09 -4.42 14.59
C MET A 118 21.86 -5.92 14.39
N MET A 119 21.54 -6.38 13.17
CA MET A 119 21.36 -7.81 12.87
C MET A 119 22.68 -8.59 12.77
N MET A 120 23.80 -7.92 12.49
CA MET A 120 25.09 -8.60 12.28
C MET A 120 25.89 -8.80 13.58
N LEU A 121 25.61 -8.00 14.63
CA LEU A 121 26.34 -8.10 15.91
C LEU A 121 25.72 -9.11 16.90
N ILE A 122 24.48 -9.57 16.66
CA ILE A 122 23.80 -10.55 17.53
C ILE A 122 24.08 -12.00 17.10
N ILE A 123 24.48 -12.22 15.84
CA ILE A 123 24.68 -13.57 15.26
C ILE A 123 25.99 -14.24 15.72
N MET A 124 26.97 -13.50 16.28
CA MET A 124 28.30 -14.07 16.56
C MET A 124 28.65 -14.35 18.04
N VAL A 125 27.81 -14.02 19.03
CA VAL A 125 28.25 -14.15 20.46
C VAL A 125 27.33 -14.98 21.37
N THR A 126 26.29 -15.66 20.91
CA THR A 126 25.55 -16.61 21.79
C THR A 126 25.19 -17.97 21.18
N ALA A 127 25.83 -18.34 20.07
CA ALA A 127 25.74 -19.67 19.46
C ALA A 127 26.22 -20.84 20.37
N GLU A 128 26.71 -20.58 21.59
CA GLU A 128 27.18 -21.63 22.51
C GLU A 128 26.38 -21.79 23.82
N ALA A 129 25.31 -21.01 24.05
CA ALA A 129 24.46 -21.17 25.25
C ALA A 129 23.00 -21.56 24.97
N ALA A 130 22.62 -21.71 23.70
CA ALA A 130 21.23 -21.88 23.25
C ALA A 130 20.64 -23.30 23.37
N ALA A 131 21.37 -24.30 23.89
CA ALA A 131 20.90 -25.69 23.87
C ALA A 131 20.06 -26.13 25.10
N ALA A 132 19.97 -25.35 26.19
CA ALA A 132 19.41 -25.87 27.45
C ALA A 132 18.32 -25.02 28.14
N ARG A 133 17.83 -23.93 27.52
CA ARG A 133 16.80 -23.05 28.13
C ARG A 133 15.62 -22.73 27.20
N ILE A 134 15.33 -23.63 26.28
CA ILE A 134 14.03 -23.71 25.63
C ILE A 134 13.04 -24.15 26.72
N TYR A 135 12.46 -23.22 27.46
CA TYR A 135 11.11 -23.26 28.05
C TYR A 135 10.95 -22.06 29.01
N SER A 136 10.00 -21.19 28.67
CA SER A 136 9.45 -20.07 29.43
C SER A 136 10.17 -18.71 29.33
N ASN A 137 9.38 -17.75 28.82
CA ASN A 137 9.47 -16.29 28.97
C ASN A 137 10.34 -15.49 27.98
N SER A 138 9.81 -15.32 26.76
CA SER A 138 10.12 -14.16 25.91
C SER A 138 9.32 -12.91 26.37
N PRO A 139 9.93 -11.72 26.52
CA PRO A 139 9.19 -10.46 26.64
C PRO A 139 8.58 -10.08 25.27
N PRO A 140 7.43 -9.37 25.23
CA PRO A 140 6.72 -9.14 23.99
C PRO A 140 7.49 -8.16 23.08
N GLU A 141 7.71 -8.56 21.83
CA GLU A 141 7.87 -7.62 20.73
C GLU A 141 6.72 -6.60 20.80
N ARG A 142 7.00 -5.31 20.56
CA ARG A 142 5.95 -4.28 20.52
C ARG A 142 4.91 -4.69 19.48
N ARG A 143 3.77 -5.18 19.97
CA ARG A 143 2.65 -5.72 19.18
C ARG A 143 2.26 -4.71 18.10
N ASN A 144 2.04 -5.21 16.88
CA ASN A 144 1.24 -4.49 15.90
C ASN A 144 -0.11 -4.14 16.58
N LEU A 145 -0.55 -2.88 16.52
CA LEU A 145 -1.77 -2.45 17.23
C LEU A 145 -2.99 -3.22 16.70
N LEU A 146 -2.99 -3.54 15.40
CA LEU A 146 -3.88 -4.49 14.79
C LEU A 146 -3.15 -5.82 14.52
N ALA A 147 -3.41 -6.81 15.38
CA ALA A 147 -3.03 -8.21 15.18
C ALA A 147 -4.30 -9.07 15.30
N ASN A 148 -5.28 -8.82 14.44
CA ASN A 148 -6.62 -9.42 14.52
C ASN A 148 -6.77 -10.75 13.74
N GLY A 149 -5.72 -11.23 13.07
CA GLY A 149 -5.75 -12.47 12.29
C GLY A 149 -6.62 -12.42 11.05
N LEU A 150 -6.94 -11.21 10.55
CA LEU A 150 -7.69 -10.99 9.32
C LEU A 150 -6.77 -10.47 8.21
N ALA A 151 -7.31 -10.44 6.98
CA ALA A 151 -6.67 -9.85 5.81
C ALA A 151 -5.39 -10.54 5.35
N ASP A 152 -5.24 -11.85 5.58
CA ASP A 152 -4.16 -12.66 4.99
C ASP A 152 -4.10 -12.52 3.46
N THR A 153 -5.25 -12.29 2.84
CA THR A 153 -5.43 -11.84 1.45
C THR A 153 -6.35 -10.62 1.42
N PRO A 154 -6.37 -9.84 0.31
CA PRO A 154 -7.27 -8.70 0.17
C PRO A 154 -8.74 -9.12 0.36
N PRO A 155 -9.59 -8.29 0.99
CA PRO A 155 -11.00 -8.64 1.18
C PRO A 155 -11.73 -8.66 -0.17
N MET A 156 -12.70 -9.57 -0.28
CA MET A 156 -13.59 -9.66 -1.43
C MET A 156 -15.03 -9.58 -0.96
N GLY A 157 -15.84 -8.78 -1.64
CA GLY A 157 -17.23 -8.55 -1.24
C GLY A 157 -17.97 -7.59 -2.17
N TRP A 158 -18.95 -6.92 -1.61
CA TRP A 158 -19.80 -5.94 -2.27
C TRP A 158 -20.04 -4.78 -1.31
N ASN A 159 -20.19 -3.57 -1.85
CA ASN A 159 -20.55 -2.38 -1.10
C ASN A 159 -21.71 -1.64 -1.80
N SER A 160 -22.65 -1.09 -1.03
CA SER A 160 -23.85 -0.43 -1.55
C SER A 160 -23.62 0.91 -2.26
N TRP A 161 -22.52 1.62 -1.99
CA TRP A 161 -22.40 3.05 -2.27
C TRP A 161 -22.46 3.43 -3.76
N ASN A 162 -21.62 2.82 -4.59
CA ASN A 162 -21.45 3.26 -5.99
C ASN A 162 -22.76 3.21 -6.79
N HIS A 163 -23.61 2.22 -6.55
CA HIS A 163 -24.88 2.07 -7.26
C HIS A 163 -26.07 2.69 -6.52
N PHE A 164 -26.15 2.52 -5.19
CA PHE A 164 -27.36 2.88 -4.44
C PHE A 164 -27.23 4.22 -3.70
N SER A 165 -26.01 4.68 -3.40
CA SER A 165 -25.77 5.83 -2.54
C SER A 165 -26.61 5.74 -1.25
N CYS A 166 -27.39 6.77 -0.89
CA CYS A 166 -28.31 6.71 0.25
C CYS A 166 -29.63 5.96 0.00
N ASN A 167 -29.91 5.50 -1.23
CA ASN A 167 -31.13 4.74 -1.54
C ASN A 167 -30.98 3.26 -1.17
N ILE A 168 -30.72 3.00 0.11
CA ILE A 168 -30.45 1.67 0.66
C ILE A 168 -31.46 1.29 1.74
N ASN A 169 -31.82 0.01 1.80
CA ASN A 169 -32.72 -0.54 2.82
C ASN A 169 -32.42 -2.03 3.06
N GLU A 170 -33.03 -2.60 4.11
CA GLU A 170 -32.78 -3.99 4.50
C GLU A 170 -33.13 -5.01 3.41
N THR A 171 -34.13 -4.73 2.57
CA THR A 171 -34.54 -5.62 1.48
C THR A 171 -33.45 -5.68 0.43
N VAL A 172 -32.90 -4.53 0.01
CA VAL A 172 -31.79 -4.46 -0.95
C VAL A 172 -30.59 -5.25 -0.42
N ILE A 173 -30.23 -5.10 0.86
CA ILE A 173 -29.09 -5.84 1.43
C ILE A 173 -29.34 -7.35 1.44
N LYS A 174 -30.55 -7.79 1.82
CA LYS A 174 -30.94 -9.22 1.82
C LYS A 174 -30.92 -9.81 0.42
N GLU A 175 -31.52 -9.13 -0.55
CA GLU A 175 -31.55 -9.57 -1.95
C GLU A 175 -30.16 -9.59 -2.58
N THR A 176 -29.31 -8.62 -2.26
CA THR A 176 -27.90 -8.61 -2.68
C THR A 176 -27.13 -9.80 -2.10
N ALA A 177 -27.32 -10.11 -0.82
CA ALA A 177 -26.72 -11.29 -0.19
C ALA A 177 -27.18 -12.59 -0.90
N ASP A 178 -28.46 -12.68 -1.24
CA ASP A 178 -29.00 -13.81 -2.00
C ASP A 178 -28.43 -13.88 -3.42
N ALA A 179 -28.28 -12.74 -4.09
CA ALA A 179 -27.72 -12.63 -5.43
C ALA A 179 -26.24 -13.05 -5.47
N LEU A 180 -25.43 -12.67 -4.47
CA LEU A 180 -24.03 -13.14 -4.38
C LEU A 180 -23.95 -14.68 -4.34
N ILE A 181 -24.91 -15.35 -3.70
CA ILE A 181 -24.97 -16.81 -3.67
C ILE A 181 -25.46 -17.36 -5.01
N SER A 182 -26.59 -16.87 -5.52
CA SER A 182 -27.25 -17.43 -6.70
C SER A 182 -26.43 -17.24 -7.98
N THR A 183 -25.70 -16.13 -8.10
CA THR A 183 -24.75 -15.87 -9.18
C THR A 183 -23.45 -16.69 -9.06
N GLY A 184 -23.19 -17.27 -7.90
CA GLY A 184 -21.97 -18.03 -7.61
C GLY A 184 -20.77 -17.18 -7.17
N LEU A 185 -20.89 -15.84 -7.13
CA LEU A 185 -19.83 -14.94 -6.69
C LEU A 185 -19.36 -15.25 -5.25
N ALA A 186 -20.28 -15.61 -4.35
CA ALA A 186 -19.94 -16.02 -2.99
C ALA A 186 -18.95 -17.20 -2.96
N LYS A 187 -19.09 -18.17 -3.87
CA LYS A 187 -18.18 -19.33 -3.98
C LYS A 187 -16.79 -18.95 -4.51
N LEU A 188 -16.67 -17.78 -5.16
CA LEU A 188 -15.41 -17.24 -5.65
C LEU A 188 -14.65 -16.43 -4.58
N GLY A 189 -15.30 -16.10 -3.46
CA GLY A 189 -14.69 -15.40 -2.34
C GLY A 189 -15.38 -14.09 -1.95
N TYR A 190 -16.32 -13.58 -2.77
CA TYR A 190 -17.09 -12.37 -2.48
C TYR A 190 -18.03 -12.59 -1.29
N LYS A 191 -17.53 -12.40 -0.07
CA LYS A 191 -18.18 -12.82 1.16
C LYS A 191 -18.66 -11.68 2.04
N TYR A 192 -18.07 -10.48 1.90
CA TYR A 192 -18.47 -9.32 2.67
C TYR A 192 -19.62 -8.59 1.97
N VAL A 193 -20.74 -8.39 2.67
CA VAL A 193 -21.89 -7.58 2.26
C VAL A 193 -21.83 -6.29 3.07
N ASN A 194 -21.22 -5.25 2.51
CA ASN A 194 -20.93 -4.02 3.23
C ASN A 194 -22.06 -3.01 3.02
N ILE A 195 -22.69 -2.59 4.11
CA ILE A 195 -23.61 -1.46 4.14
C ILE A 195 -22.77 -0.19 4.24
N ASP A 196 -22.96 0.74 3.31
CA ASP A 196 -22.30 2.05 3.35
C ASP A 196 -23.12 3.09 4.12
N ASP A 197 -22.88 4.38 3.92
CA ASP A 197 -23.53 5.47 4.65
C ASP A 197 -25.08 5.46 4.58
N CYS A 198 -25.72 6.31 5.38
CA CYS A 198 -27.17 6.57 5.42
C CYS A 198 -28.04 5.43 6.04
N TRP A 199 -27.42 4.45 6.72
CA TRP A 199 -28.14 3.34 7.35
C TRP A 199 -28.78 3.67 8.72
N ALA A 200 -28.26 4.68 9.42
CA ALA A 200 -28.73 5.05 10.76
C ALA A 200 -29.69 6.25 10.77
N GLU A 201 -30.37 6.43 11.90
CA GLU A 201 -31.12 7.64 12.23
C GLU A 201 -30.18 8.85 12.33
N LYS A 202 -30.75 10.06 12.16
CA LYS A 202 -29.98 11.30 12.19
C LYS A 202 -29.39 11.62 13.57
N THR A 203 -29.97 11.05 14.63
CA THR A 203 -29.56 11.30 16.01
C THR A 203 -29.38 9.98 16.74
N ARG A 204 -28.38 9.94 17.63
CA ARG A 204 -28.22 8.89 18.63
C ARG A 204 -29.43 8.84 19.57
N ASP A 205 -29.65 7.71 20.21
CA ASP A 205 -30.68 7.60 21.25
C ASP A 205 -30.26 8.28 22.57
N GLN A 206 -31.10 8.17 23.60
CA GLN A 206 -30.84 8.75 24.92
C GLN A 206 -29.62 8.17 25.64
N LYS A 207 -29.14 6.99 25.24
CA LYS A 207 -27.93 6.35 25.77
C LYS A 207 -26.68 6.73 24.97
N GLY A 208 -26.84 7.49 23.90
CA GLY A 208 -25.76 7.80 22.97
C GLY A 208 -25.51 6.71 21.93
N ASP A 209 -26.39 5.71 21.80
CA ASP A 209 -26.21 4.63 20.83
C ASP A 209 -26.65 5.07 19.42
N LEU A 210 -25.94 4.61 18.39
CA LEU A 210 -26.40 4.67 17.00
C LEU A 210 -27.67 3.82 16.85
N VAL A 211 -28.66 4.35 16.13
CA VAL A 211 -29.94 3.67 15.92
C VAL A 211 -30.12 3.39 14.44
N ALA A 212 -30.37 2.13 14.07
CA ALA A 212 -30.73 1.78 12.70
C ALA A 212 -31.99 2.54 12.26
N ARG A 213 -31.98 3.10 11.05
CA ARG A 213 -33.12 3.89 10.56
C ARG A 213 -34.36 3.02 10.43
N LYS A 214 -35.42 3.27 11.20
CA LYS A 214 -36.59 2.37 11.26
C LYS A 214 -37.34 2.27 9.94
N SER A 215 -37.30 3.30 9.11
CA SER A 215 -37.99 3.31 7.82
C SER A 215 -37.31 2.46 6.75
N THR A 216 -35.99 2.25 6.84
CA THR A 216 -35.21 1.48 5.84
C THR A 216 -34.64 0.19 6.41
N PHE A 217 -34.41 0.10 7.72
CA PHE A 217 -33.94 -1.08 8.44
C PHE A 217 -34.86 -1.41 9.64
N PRO A 218 -36.18 -1.63 9.43
CA PRO A 218 -37.14 -1.87 10.51
C PRO A 218 -36.80 -3.06 11.41
N SER A 219 -36.09 -4.07 10.90
CA SER A 219 -35.66 -5.24 11.69
C SER A 219 -34.43 -4.98 12.58
N GLY A 220 -33.73 -3.86 12.36
CA GLY A 220 -32.44 -3.56 12.99
C GLY A 220 -31.25 -4.32 12.39
N ILE A 221 -30.04 -3.82 12.66
CA ILE A 221 -28.81 -4.33 12.04
C ILE A 221 -28.43 -5.74 12.52
N LYS A 222 -28.67 -6.08 13.80
CA LYS A 222 -28.42 -7.44 14.30
C LYS A 222 -29.19 -8.50 13.50
N ALA A 223 -30.50 -8.31 13.31
CA ALA A 223 -31.30 -9.25 12.54
C ALA A 223 -30.83 -9.39 11.08
N LEU A 224 -30.33 -8.29 10.49
CA LEU A 224 -29.74 -8.31 9.16
C LEU A 224 -28.40 -9.05 9.13
N ALA A 225 -27.56 -8.88 10.16
CA ALA A 225 -26.31 -9.63 10.30
C ALA A 225 -26.59 -11.14 10.43
N ASP A 226 -27.56 -11.52 11.27
CA ASP A 226 -27.97 -12.92 11.44
C ASP A 226 -28.48 -13.51 10.11
N TYR A 227 -29.23 -12.74 9.30
CA TYR A 227 -29.64 -13.16 7.96
C TYR A 227 -28.44 -13.45 7.04
N VAL A 228 -27.48 -12.52 6.97
CA VAL A 228 -26.28 -12.63 6.13
C VAL A 228 -25.37 -13.77 6.62
N HIS A 229 -25.22 -13.96 7.92
CA HIS A 229 -24.46 -15.08 8.49
C HIS A 229 -25.09 -16.44 8.20
N ASN A 230 -26.43 -16.55 8.27
CA ASN A 230 -27.14 -17.78 7.93
C ASN A 230 -26.98 -18.19 6.45
N LYS A 231 -26.54 -17.26 5.60
CA LYS A 231 -26.20 -17.47 4.20
C LYS A 231 -24.72 -17.84 3.99
N GLY A 232 -23.93 -17.90 5.06
CA GLY A 232 -22.48 -18.14 5.01
C GLY A 232 -21.66 -16.92 4.57
N LEU A 233 -22.27 -15.74 4.56
CA LEU A 233 -21.65 -14.47 4.22
C LEU A 233 -21.29 -13.70 5.50
N LYS A 234 -20.66 -12.53 5.34
CA LYS A 234 -20.24 -11.63 6.41
C LYS A 234 -20.86 -10.26 6.22
N LEU A 235 -21.29 -9.59 7.28
CA LEU A 235 -21.90 -8.25 7.19
C LEU A 235 -20.88 -7.18 7.55
N GLY A 236 -20.74 -6.19 6.67
CA GLY A 236 -19.99 -4.97 6.95
C GLY A 236 -20.90 -3.78 7.22
N ILE A 237 -20.37 -2.82 7.98
CA ILE A 237 -21.03 -1.56 8.27
C ILE A 237 -20.08 -0.38 8.01
N TYR A 238 -20.66 0.81 7.94
CA TYR A 238 -19.96 2.07 7.74
C TYR A 238 -20.12 2.97 8.96
N ALA A 239 -19.04 3.66 9.32
CA ALA A 239 -19.06 4.81 10.22
C ALA A 239 -17.98 5.81 9.80
N ASP A 240 -17.87 6.92 10.53
CA ASP A 240 -16.93 8.00 10.22
C ASP A 240 -16.10 8.34 11.45
N SER A 241 -14.80 8.59 11.25
CA SER A 241 -13.86 9.11 12.25
C SER A 241 -14.01 10.63 12.50
N GLY A 242 -15.24 11.12 12.46
CA GLY A 242 -15.67 12.50 12.67
C GLY A 242 -17.03 12.57 13.38
N SER A 243 -17.57 13.79 13.50
CA SER A 243 -18.82 14.04 14.24
C SER A 243 -20.09 13.62 13.46
N MET A 244 -20.03 13.65 12.12
CA MET A 244 -21.07 13.20 11.21
C MET A 244 -20.42 12.44 10.06
N THR A 245 -21.18 11.55 9.43
CA THR A 245 -20.75 10.90 8.20
C THR A 245 -20.68 11.87 7.03
N CYS A 246 -20.06 11.46 5.91
CA CYS A 246 -19.91 12.29 4.73
C CYS A 246 -21.25 12.77 4.15
N SER A 247 -22.29 11.94 4.14
CA SER A 247 -23.65 12.35 3.72
C SER A 247 -24.32 13.31 4.69
N LYS A 248 -23.81 13.43 5.93
CA LYS A 248 -24.42 14.19 7.05
C LYS A 248 -25.84 13.75 7.38
N THR A 249 -26.21 12.51 7.02
CA THR A 249 -27.53 11.94 7.30
C THR A 249 -27.58 11.15 8.60
N MET A 250 -26.42 10.83 9.18
CA MET A 250 -26.27 10.12 10.44
C MET A 250 -25.01 10.57 11.21
N PRO A 251 -24.96 10.31 12.54
CA PRO A 251 -23.80 10.62 13.37
C PRO A 251 -22.55 9.82 12.95
N GLY A 252 -21.37 10.43 13.09
CA GLY A 252 -20.10 9.71 13.08
C GLY A 252 -19.75 9.19 14.47
N SER A 253 -18.56 8.58 14.60
CA SER A 253 -18.12 7.85 15.80
C SER A 253 -17.01 8.56 16.58
N LEU A 254 -16.59 9.76 16.18
CA LEU A 254 -15.58 10.53 16.92
C LEU A 254 -16.05 10.79 18.37
N GLY A 255 -15.27 10.34 19.35
CA GLY A 255 -15.60 10.43 20.77
C GLY A 255 -16.58 9.36 21.29
N HIS A 256 -17.07 8.48 20.41
CA HIS A 256 -17.96 7.36 20.73
C HIS A 256 -17.37 6.00 20.35
N GLU A 257 -16.06 5.93 20.10
CA GLU A 257 -15.43 4.77 19.45
C GLU A 257 -15.61 3.46 20.24
N GLU A 258 -15.42 3.50 21.57
CA GLU A 258 -15.61 2.32 22.43
C GLU A 258 -17.06 1.82 22.45
N GLN A 259 -18.01 2.76 22.55
CA GLN A 259 -19.45 2.46 22.55
C GLN A 259 -19.89 1.87 21.21
N ASP A 260 -19.52 2.52 20.11
CA ASP A 260 -19.89 2.10 18.76
C ASP A 260 -19.24 0.76 18.39
N ALA A 261 -17.95 0.57 18.71
CA ALA A 261 -17.28 -0.71 18.47
C ALA A 261 -17.97 -1.86 19.22
N GLN A 262 -18.30 -1.67 20.50
CA GLN A 262 -18.99 -2.69 21.29
C GLN A 262 -20.39 -3.00 20.72
N MET A 263 -21.09 -1.98 20.24
CA MET A 263 -22.39 -2.12 19.58
C MET A 263 -22.28 -2.90 18.28
N PHE A 264 -21.33 -2.56 17.40
CA PHE A 264 -21.05 -3.30 16.16
C PHE A 264 -20.71 -4.76 16.45
N ALA A 265 -19.88 -5.02 17.47
CA ALA A 265 -19.58 -6.38 17.89
C ALA A 265 -20.82 -7.13 18.40
N SER A 266 -21.69 -6.47 19.18
CA SER A 266 -22.95 -7.07 19.67
C SER A 266 -23.94 -7.41 18.55
N TRP A 267 -23.92 -6.60 17.48
CA TRP A 267 -24.70 -6.85 16.26
C TRP A 267 -24.12 -7.93 15.37
N GLY A 268 -22.88 -8.38 15.62
CA GLY A 268 -22.23 -9.39 14.80
C GLY A 268 -21.59 -8.82 13.53
N ILE A 269 -21.26 -7.52 13.49
CA ILE A 269 -20.54 -6.94 12.35
C ILE A 269 -19.18 -7.62 12.17
N ASP A 270 -18.76 -7.82 10.93
CA ASP A 270 -17.52 -8.48 10.55
C ASP A 270 -16.52 -7.54 9.85
N TYR A 271 -16.98 -6.38 9.39
CA TYR A 271 -16.21 -5.41 8.63
C TYR A 271 -16.67 -4.00 8.98
N LEU A 272 -15.74 -3.08 9.21
CA LEU A 272 -16.01 -1.66 9.38
C LEU A 272 -15.24 -0.86 8.31
N LYS A 273 -15.97 -0.15 7.44
CA LYS A 273 -15.43 0.99 6.68
C LYS A 273 -15.51 2.22 7.55
N TYR A 274 -14.39 2.91 7.75
CA TYR A 274 -14.30 4.03 8.69
C TYR A 274 -13.77 5.27 7.97
N ASP A 275 -14.65 6.22 7.73
CA ASP A 275 -14.44 7.39 6.88
C ASP A 275 -13.78 8.56 7.61
N ASN A 276 -13.56 9.70 6.95
CA ASN A 276 -12.74 10.82 7.43
C ASN A 276 -13.41 12.20 7.33
N CYS A 277 -14.73 12.28 7.11
CA CYS A 277 -15.45 13.56 7.04
C CYS A 277 -15.65 14.17 8.43
N ASN A 278 -15.97 15.48 8.50
CA ASN A 278 -16.34 16.19 9.73
C ASN A 278 -15.41 15.93 10.95
N ASN A 279 -14.10 15.78 10.69
CA ASN A 279 -13.10 15.26 11.61
C ASN A 279 -12.54 16.29 12.62
N GLU A 280 -13.18 17.45 12.74
CA GLU A 280 -12.82 18.53 13.67
C GLU A 280 -11.38 19.07 13.51
N GLY A 281 -10.76 18.88 12.33
CA GLY A 281 -9.38 19.29 12.07
C GLY A 281 -8.33 18.38 12.73
N LEU A 282 -8.76 17.26 13.31
CA LEU A 282 -7.86 16.29 13.93
C LEU A 282 -7.24 15.37 12.87
N LYS A 283 -5.98 14.98 13.09
CA LYS A 283 -5.22 14.16 12.15
C LYS A 283 -5.69 12.69 12.16
N PRO A 284 -5.73 12.00 11.00
CA PRO A 284 -6.09 10.58 10.94
C PRO A 284 -5.16 9.70 11.79
N THR A 285 -3.87 10.03 11.83
CA THR A 285 -2.86 9.35 12.66
C THR A 285 -3.13 9.43 14.17
N VAL A 286 -4.03 10.31 14.62
CA VAL A 286 -4.47 10.42 16.02
C VAL A 286 -5.81 9.69 16.22
N ARG A 287 -6.77 9.87 15.31
CA ARG A 287 -8.15 9.37 15.46
C ARG A 287 -8.30 7.88 15.18
N TYR A 288 -7.74 7.39 14.07
CA TYR A 288 -7.91 5.98 13.67
C TYR A 288 -7.39 4.96 14.70
N PRO A 289 -6.23 5.16 15.35
CA PRO A 289 -5.77 4.27 16.43
C PRO A 289 -6.70 4.17 17.65
N ILE A 290 -7.62 5.12 17.84
CA ILE A 290 -8.65 5.05 18.90
C ILE A 290 -9.67 3.97 18.53
N MET A 291 -10.24 4.04 17.32
CA MET A 291 -11.18 3.04 16.83
C MET A 291 -10.53 1.65 16.70
N THR A 292 -9.26 1.55 16.28
CA THR A 292 -8.53 0.26 16.30
C THR A 292 -8.55 -0.39 17.67
N ARG A 293 -8.25 0.38 18.73
CA ARG A 293 -8.24 -0.13 20.10
C ARG A 293 -9.64 -0.52 20.55
N ALA A 294 -10.64 0.31 20.26
CA ALA A 294 -12.02 0.02 20.58
C ALA A 294 -12.48 -1.30 19.95
N LEU A 295 -12.23 -1.52 18.65
CA LEU A 295 -12.55 -2.76 17.95
C LEU A 295 -11.84 -3.97 18.56
N MET A 296 -10.53 -3.86 18.83
CA MET A 296 -9.76 -4.94 19.45
C MET A 296 -10.27 -5.29 20.86
N ASN A 297 -10.73 -4.31 21.63
CA ASN A 297 -11.24 -4.50 22.98
C ASN A 297 -12.60 -5.21 23.02
N THR A 298 -13.35 -5.23 21.91
CA THR A 298 -14.64 -5.96 21.84
C THR A 298 -14.46 -7.47 21.92
N GLY A 299 -13.28 -8.00 21.58
CA GLY A 299 -13.01 -9.42 21.46
C GLY A 299 -13.58 -10.09 20.20
N ARG A 300 -14.34 -9.38 19.37
CA ARG A 300 -14.81 -9.86 18.07
C ARG A 300 -13.84 -9.41 16.97
N PRO A 301 -13.31 -10.32 16.13
CA PRO A 301 -12.53 -9.93 14.95
C PRO A 301 -13.40 -9.17 13.94
N ILE A 302 -13.13 -7.88 13.76
CA ILE A 302 -13.77 -7.02 12.76
C ILE A 302 -12.68 -6.55 11.79
N PHE A 303 -12.89 -6.75 10.49
CA PHE A 303 -12.01 -6.22 9.46
C PHE A 303 -12.08 -4.70 9.48
N PHE A 304 -10.95 -4.01 9.62
CA PHE A 304 -10.95 -2.56 9.75
C PHE A 304 -10.37 -1.88 8.51
N SER A 305 -11.24 -1.21 7.75
CA SER A 305 -10.94 -0.55 6.49
C SER A 305 -10.92 0.96 6.69
N LEU A 306 -9.75 1.56 6.56
CA LEU A 306 -9.57 3.00 6.72
C LEU A 306 -9.95 3.71 5.42
N CYS A 307 -10.69 4.80 5.54
CA CYS A 307 -11.17 5.59 4.41
C CYS A 307 -10.81 7.07 4.65
N GLU A 308 -9.51 7.36 4.66
CA GLU A 308 -8.94 8.71 4.81
C GLU A 308 -8.40 9.30 3.51
N TRP A 309 -8.71 8.65 2.38
CA TRP A 309 -8.43 9.11 1.02
C TRP A 309 -6.94 9.38 0.72
N GLY A 310 -6.04 8.68 1.39
CA GLY A 310 -4.60 8.91 1.25
C GLY A 310 -4.06 10.03 2.15
N ASP A 311 -4.89 10.65 3.00
CA ASP A 311 -4.47 11.75 3.88
C ASP A 311 -3.33 11.31 4.81
N MET A 312 -2.26 12.10 4.80
CA MET A 312 -1.01 11.79 5.49
C MET A 312 -0.38 10.43 5.11
N HIS A 313 -0.59 9.94 3.89
CA HIS A 313 0.04 8.73 3.34
C HIS A 313 -0.17 7.46 4.18
N PRO A 314 -1.40 6.91 4.26
CA PRO A 314 -1.74 5.78 5.12
C PRO A 314 -0.94 4.50 4.81
N ALA A 315 -0.38 4.34 3.62
CA ALA A 315 0.59 3.26 3.35
C ALA A 315 1.77 3.22 4.34
N LEU A 316 2.17 4.38 4.90
CA LEU A 316 3.29 4.49 5.84
C LEU A 316 2.93 4.10 7.29
N TRP A 317 1.64 4.09 7.65
CA TRP A 317 1.21 3.92 9.05
C TRP A 317 -0.02 3.03 9.24
N GLY A 318 -0.91 2.95 8.25
CA GLY A 318 -2.17 2.21 8.22
C GLY A 318 -2.01 0.72 8.49
N SER A 319 -0.91 0.09 8.05
CA SER A 319 -0.61 -1.32 8.37
C SER A 319 -0.50 -1.64 9.86
N LYS A 320 -0.36 -0.62 10.72
CA LYS A 320 -0.38 -0.80 12.16
C LYS A 320 -1.78 -0.69 12.76
N VAL A 321 -2.70 -0.07 12.04
CA VAL A 321 -3.95 0.48 12.55
C VAL A 321 -5.14 -0.25 11.94
N GLY A 322 -5.06 -0.62 10.66
CA GLY A 322 -6.11 -1.20 9.84
C GLY A 322 -5.66 -2.39 8.99
N ASN A 323 -6.64 -3.09 8.43
CA ASN A 323 -6.46 -4.20 7.49
C ASN A 323 -6.38 -3.72 6.03
N SER A 324 -6.96 -2.56 5.72
CA SER A 324 -6.76 -1.84 4.46
C SER A 324 -6.89 -0.35 4.70
N TRP A 325 -6.40 0.46 3.75
CA TRP A 325 -6.50 1.91 3.80
C TRP A 325 -6.64 2.51 2.41
N ARG A 326 -7.59 3.44 2.25
CA ARG A 326 -7.82 4.15 1.01
C ARG A 326 -6.60 5.01 0.66
N THR A 327 -6.08 4.87 -0.55
CA THR A 327 -4.89 5.62 -0.99
C THR A 327 -5.23 6.91 -1.75
N THR A 328 -6.49 7.09 -2.14
CA THR A 328 -6.98 8.18 -2.99
C THR A 328 -8.39 8.61 -2.59
N ASN A 329 -8.82 9.75 -3.13
CA ASN A 329 -10.23 10.12 -3.20
C ASN A 329 -11.06 9.07 -3.95
N ASP A 330 -12.37 9.25 -3.91
CA ASP A 330 -13.35 8.30 -4.46
C ASP A 330 -13.18 8.10 -5.96
N ILE A 331 -13.34 6.85 -6.38
CA ILE A 331 -13.47 6.50 -7.80
C ILE A 331 -14.80 7.00 -8.35
N THR A 332 -14.81 7.21 -9.65
CA THR A 332 -16.04 7.40 -10.42
C THR A 332 -16.02 6.46 -11.60
N ASP A 333 -17.19 6.08 -12.09
CA ASP A 333 -17.36 5.17 -13.23
C ASP A 333 -16.96 5.81 -14.58
N THR A 334 -15.68 6.15 -14.70
CA THR A 334 -15.06 6.76 -15.88
C THR A 334 -13.63 6.23 -16.02
N TRP A 335 -13.20 6.04 -17.27
CA TRP A 335 -11.84 5.59 -17.59
C TRP A 335 -10.74 6.46 -16.96
N SER A 336 -10.91 7.78 -17.02
CA SER A 336 -9.93 8.74 -16.50
C SER A 336 -9.78 8.66 -14.99
N SER A 337 -10.88 8.52 -14.24
CA SER A 337 -10.86 8.36 -12.79
C SER A 337 -10.21 7.04 -12.38
N MET A 338 -10.62 5.94 -13.02
CA MET A 338 -10.07 4.61 -12.77
C MET A 338 -8.55 4.56 -12.99
N MET A 339 -8.07 5.09 -14.12
CA MET A 339 -6.63 5.11 -14.42
C MET A 339 -5.85 6.06 -13.50
N TYR A 340 -6.41 7.22 -13.15
CA TYR A 340 -5.78 8.14 -12.19
C TYR A 340 -5.58 7.48 -10.82
N ILE A 341 -6.60 6.76 -10.34
CA ILE A 341 -6.54 6.07 -9.06
C ILE A 341 -5.54 4.91 -9.10
N ALA A 342 -5.52 4.15 -10.19
CA ALA A 342 -4.51 3.11 -10.42
C ALA A 342 -3.07 3.67 -10.33
N ASP A 343 -2.83 4.80 -11.01
CA ASP A 343 -1.52 5.48 -11.02
C ASP A 343 -1.10 5.95 -9.62
N MET A 344 -2.04 6.51 -8.84
CA MET A 344 -1.76 7.00 -7.49
C MET A 344 -1.58 5.86 -6.46
N ASN A 345 -2.31 4.76 -6.62
CA ASN A 345 -2.20 3.59 -5.74
C ASN A 345 -0.89 2.81 -5.95
N GLU A 346 -0.42 2.73 -7.20
CA GLU A 346 0.83 2.04 -7.56
C GLU A 346 2.05 2.58 -6.81
N TYR A 347 2.08 3.89 -6.55
CA TYR A 347 3.14 4.55 -5.77
C TYR A 347 3.38 3.90 -4.40
N TYR A 348 2.35 3.30 -3.81
CA TYR A 348 2.41 2.68 -2.48
C TYR A 348 2.59 1.16 -2.50
N ALA A 349 2.84 0.56 -3.66
CA ALA A 349 2.88 -0.90 -3.81
C ALA A 349 3.83 -1.64 -2.85
N ASP A 350 4.96 -1.03 -2.46
CA ASP A 350 5.92 -1.65 -1.52
C ASP A 350 5.38 -1.82 -0.09
N TYR A 351 4.27 -1.15 0.25
CA TYR A 351 3.73 -1.15 1.61
C TYR A 351 2.63 -2.20 1.82
N ALA A 352 1.96 -2.63 0.75
CA ALA A 352 0.93 -3.68 0.82
C ALA A 352 1.56 -5.04 1.11
N ARG A 353 0.93 -5.80 2.00
CA ARG A 353 1.37 -7.14 2.42
C ARG A 353 0.25 -7.86 3.17
N PRO A 354 0.33 -9.19 3.37
CA PRO A 354 -0.62 -9.91 4.22
C PRO A 354 -0.87 -9.20 5.55
N GLY A 355 -2.14 -8.98 5.86
CA GLY A 355 -2.63 -8.22 7.02
C GLY A 355 -2.93 -6.74 6.74
N GLY A 356 -2.45 -6.15 5.65
CA GLY A 356 -2.57 -4.72 5.35
C GLY A 356 -2.46 -4.36 3.87
N TRP A 357 -3.55 -3.89 3.27
CA TRP A 357 -3.65 -3.66 1.81
C TRP A 357 -3.90 -2.20 1.45
N ASN A 358 -3.25 -1.71 0.39
CA ASN A 358 -3.64 -0.45 -0.23
C ASN A 358 -5.02 -0.62 -0.89
N ASP A 359 -5.90 0.35 -0.68
CA ASP A 359 -7.27 0.35 -1.20
C ASP A 359 -7.45 1.47 -2.24
N PRO A 360 -7.38 1.15 -3.54
CA PRO A 360 -7.74 2.06 -4.62
C PRO A 360 -9.26 2.23 -4.79
N ASP A 361 -10.08 1.97 -3.78
CA ASP A 361 -11.54 2.10 -3.80
C ASP A 361 -12.28 0.96 -4.52
N MET A 362 -13.61 1.02 -4.51
CA MET A 362 -14.52 -0.02 -4.98
C MET A 362 -14.48 -0.23 -6.51
N LEU A 363 -14.92 -1.41 -6.95
CA LEU A 363 -15.01 -1.76 -8.37
C LEU A 363 -16.26 -1.14 -9.00
N GLU A 364 -16.08 -0.42 -10.10
CA GLU A 364 -17.17 0.17 -10.91
C GLU A 364 -17.71 -0.78 -11.99
N VAL A 365 -17.16 -2.00 -12.05
CA VAL A 365 -17.49 -3.01 -13.06
C VAL A 365 -18.99 -3.28 -13.09
N GLY A 366 -19.64 -2.85 -14.18
CA GLY A 366 -21.07 -3.04 -14.42
C GLY A 366 -21.98 -1.85 -14.09
N ASN A 367 -21.44 -0.68 -13.73
CA ASN A 367 -22.24 0.52 -13.47
C ASN A 367 -22.63 1.34 -14.72
N GLY A 368 -22.01 1.04 -15.87
CA GLY A 368 -22.44 1.49 -17.20
C GLY A 368 -21.68 2.69 -17.80
N GLY A 369 -20.75 3.29 -17.05
CA GLY A 369 -19.94 4.44 -17.46
C GLY A 369 -18.65 4.09 -18.20
N MET A 370 -18.24 2.82 -18.22
CA MET A 370 -17.10 2.32 -18.98
C MET A 370 -17.47 1.17 -19.91
N THR A 371 -16.66 0.96 -20.95
CA THR A 371 -16.77 -0.17 -21.86
C THR A 371 -16.34 -1.49 -21.20
N LYS A 372 -16.69 -2.61 -21.83
CA LYS A 372 -16.26 -3.95 -21.37
C LYS A 372 -14.73 -4.08 -21.27
N ASP A 373 -14.01 -3.56 -22.26
CA ASP A 373 -12.55 -3.62 -22.28
C ASP A 373 -11.96 -2.79 -21.14
N GLU A 374 -12.48 -1.57 -20.92
CA GLU A 374 -12.09 -0.71 -19.80
C GLU A 374 -12.39 -1.35 -18.44
N TYR A 375 -13.53 -2.00 -18.26
CA TYR A 375 -13.83 -2.77 -17.05
C TYR A 375 -12.91 -3.99 -16.88
N THR A 376 -12.47 -4.60 -17.98
CA THR A 376 -11.50 -5.71 -17.95
C THR A 376 -10.14 -5.20 -17.48
N VAL A 377 -9.71 -4.00 -17.94
CA VAL A 377 -8.51 -3.32 -17.42
C VAL A 377 -8.67 -3.00 -15.94
N HIS A 378 -9.78 -2.37 -15.54
CA HIS A 378 -10.10 -2.01 -14.15
C HIS A 378 -9.94 -3.23 -13.22
N PHE A 379 -10.65 -4.31 -13.51
CA PHE A 379 -10.60 -5.53 -12.70
C PHE A 379 -9.19 -6.15 -12.66
N SER A 380 -8.47 -6.14 -13.79
CA SER A 380 -7.11 -6.67 -13.88
C SER A 380 -6.12 -5.86 -13.04
N ILE A 381 -6.20 -4.52 -13.07
CA ILE A 381 -5.34 -3.63 -12.29
C ILE A 381 -5.62 -3.77 -10.80
N TRP A 382 -6.89 -3.81 -10.38
CA TRP A 382 -7.24 -4.02 -8.97
C TRP A 382 -6.75 -5.39 -8.48
N ALA A 383 -6.92 -6.43 -9.30
CA ALA A 383 -6.48 -7.76 -8.97
C ALA A 383 -4.95 -7.87 -8.84
N ILE A 384 -4.20 -7.36 -9.83
CA ILE A 384 -2.75 -7.42 -9.82
C ILE A 384 -2.17 -6.56 -8.67
N SER A 385 -2.85 -5.47 -8.32
CA SER A 385 -2.47 -4.55 -7.25
C SER A 385 -2.76 -5.06 -5.83
N LYS A 386 -3.35 -6.26 -5.69
CA LYS A 386 -3.81 -6.78 -4.38
C LYS A 386 -4.75 -5.81 -3.66
N ALA A 387 -5.56 -5.09 -4.43
CA ALA A 387 -6.62 -4.24 -3.91
C ALA A 387 -7.75 -5.09 -3.30
N PRO A 388 -8.51 -4.55 -2.33
CA PRO A 388 -9.87 -5.02 -2.06
C PRO A 388 -10.68 -5.18 -3.36
N LEU A 389 -11.33 -6.33 -3.54
CA LEU A 389 -12.26 -6.55 -4.65
C LEU A 389 -13.70 -6.42 -4.12
N LEU A 390 -14.12 -5.18 -3.91
CA LEU A 390 -15.46 -4.84 -3.47
C LEU A 390 -16.30 -4.43 -4.69
N ILE A 391 -17.29 -5.25 -5.06
CA ILE A 391 -18.22 -4.98 -6.15
C ILE A 391 -19.07 -3.76 -5.80
N GLY A 392 -19.14 -2.77 -6.70
CA GLY A 392 -19.93 -1.55 -6.54
C GLY A 392 -21.20 -1.50 -7.40
N CYS A 393 -21.53 -2.53 -8.19
CA CYS A 393 -22.74 -2.57 -9.02
C CYS A 393 -23.90 -3.35 -8.37
N ASP A 394 -25.09 -3.28 -8.97
CA ASP A 394 -26.24 -4.08 -8.53
C ASP A 394 -26.14 -5.53 -9.01
N VAL A 395 -25.69 -6.42 -8.12
CA VAL A 395 -25.53 -7.85 -8.42
C VAL A 395 -26.85 -8.59 -8.60
N ARG A 396 -28.00 -8.00 -8.24
CA ARG A 396 -29.33 -8.62 -8.38
C ARG A 396 -29.77 -8.69 -9.84
N THR A 397 -29.27 -7.78 -10.66
CA THR A 397 -29.60 -7.63 -12.09
C THR A 397 -28.35 -7.69 -12.97
N ILE A 398 -27.32 -8.40 -12.51
CA ILE A 398 -26.00 -8.45 -13.17
C ILE A 398 -26.07 -9.03 -14.59
N ALA A 399 -25.48 -8.29 -15.54
CA ALA A 399 -25.34 -8.77 -16.91
C ALA A 399 -24.29 -9.89 -16.99
N LYS A 400 -24.47 -10.82 -17.94
CA LYS A 400 -23.52 -11.92 -18.15
C LYS A 400 -22.10 -11.42 -18.38
N GLU A 401 -21.92 -10.36 -19.16
CA GLU A 401 -20.59 -9.81 -19.45
C GLU A 401 -19.90 -9.27 -18.18
N THR A 402 -20.66 -8.62 -17.29
CA THR A 402 -20.16 -8.17 -15.99
C THR A 402 -19.78 -9.36 -15.10
N LEU A 403 -20.60 -10.42 -15.10
CA LEU A 403 -20.33 -11.64 -14.36
C LEU A 403 -19.11 -12.39 -14.91
N ASP A 404 -18.85 -12.36 -16.23
CA ASP A 404 -17.66 -12.96 -16.83
C ASP A 404 -16.38 -12.25 -16.36
N ILE A 405 -16.43 -10.92 -16.13
CA ILE A 405 -15.32 -10.14 -15.57
C ILE A 405 -15.13 -10.46 -14.08
N LEU A 406 -16.15 -10.23 -13.27
CA LEU A 406 -16.10 -10.43 -11.81
C LEU A 406 -15.95 -11.91 -11.42
N GLY A 407 -16.34 -12.82 -12.31
CA GLY A 407 -16.31 -14.26 -12.10
C GLY A 407 -15.00 -14.94 -12.50
N ASN A 408 -14.02 -14.21 -13.04
CA ASN A 408 -12.79 -14.80 -13.54
C ASN A 408 -11.89 -15.32 -12.40
N LYS A 409 -11.98 -16.63 -12.15
CA LYS A 409 -11.21 -17.35 -11.12
C LYS A 409 -9.69 -17.19 -11.25
N GLU A 410 -9.16 -17.08 -12.47
CA GLU A 410 -7.72 -17.00 -12.69
C GLU A 410 -7.19 -15.61 -12.30
N VAL A 411 -7.93 -14.55 -12.62
CA VAL A 411 -7.60 -13.17 -12.21
C VAL A 411 -7.80 -12.99 -10.70
N ILE A 412 -8.87 -13.54 -10.12
CA ILE A 412 -9.08 -13.56 -8.67
C ILE A 412 -7.93 -14.29 -7.96
N ALA A 413 -7.44 -15.41 -8.51
CA ALA A 413 -6.31 -16.14 -7.92
C ALA A 413 -5.02 -15.32 -7.89
N VAL A 414 -4.83 -14.37 -8.82
CA VAL A 414 -3.72 -13.41 -8.75
C VAL A 414 -3.90 -12.45 -7.58
N ASN A 415 -5.11 -11.93 -7.35
CA ASN A 415 -5.41 -11.06 -6.22
C ASN A 415 -5.26 -11.79 -4.87
N GLN A 416 -5.67 -13.06 -4.82
CA GLN A 416 -5.67 -13.89 -3.62
C GLN A 416 -4.40 -14.73 -3.46
N ASP A 417 -3.33 -14.44 -4.22
CA ASP A 417 -2.07 -15.16 -4.12
C ASP A 417 -1.42 -14.95 -2.74
N ARG A 418 -1.02 -16.04 -2.09
CA ARG A 418 -0.50 -16.03 -0.71
C ARG A 418 0.83 -15.32 -0.54
N LEU A 419 1.59 -15.10 -1.62
CA LEU A 419 2.79 -14.27 -1.53
C LEU A 419 2.43 -12.82 -1.20
N GLY A 420 1.24 -12.36 -1.63
CA GLY A 420 0.67 -11.10 -1.18
C GLY A 420 1.46 -9.86 -1.58
N VAL A 421 2.17 -9.91 -2.71
CA VAL A 421 2.96 -8.79 -3.22
C VAL A 421 2.14 -8.02 -4.26
N GLN A 422 1.93 -6.73 -4.01
CA GLN A 422 1.35 -5.80 -4.97
C GLN A 422 2.29 -5.59 -6.16
N ALA A 423 1.78 -5.83 -7.37
CA ALA A 423 2.52 -5.57 -8.60
C ALA A 423 2.67 -4.06 -8.86
N LYS A 424 3.65 -3.71 -9.69
CA LYS A 424 4.00 -2.34 -10.06
C LYS A 424 4.07 -2.16 -11.56
N LYS A 425 4.07 -0.90 -12.01
CA LYS A 425 4.46 -0.57 -13.38
C LYS A 425 5.97 -0.74 -13.53
N VAL A 426 6.37 -1.64 -14.42
CA VAL A 426 7.78 -1.93 -14.72
C VAL A 426 8.26 -1.23 -15.98
N ARG A 427 7.34 -0.87 -16.88
CA ARG A 427 7.63 -0.11 -18.10
C ARG A 427 6.42 0.74 -18.49
N MET A 428 6.68 1.95 -18.98
CA MET A 428 5.68 2.84 -19.55
C MET A 428 6.27 3.58 -20.75
N GLU A 429 5.63 3.46 -21.91
CA GLU A 429 6.04 4.08 -23.18
C GLU A 429 4.84 4.78 -23.81
N GLY A 430 4.72 6.09 -23.54
CA GLY A 430 3.50 6.83 -23.88
C GLY A 430 2.30 6.23 -23.16
N ASP A 431 1.32 5.78 -23.92
CA ASP A 431 0.08 5.18 -23.41
C ASP A 431 0.18 3.67 -23.13
N LEU A 432 1.34 3.06 -23.36
CA LEU A 432 1.53 1.61 -23.25
C LEU A 432 2.22 1.26 -21.94
N GLU A 433 1.60 0.41 -21.14
CA GLU A 433 2.10 0.03 -19.83
C GLU A 433 2.33 -1.47 -19.72
N VAL A 434 3.39 -1.83 -19.00
CA VAL A 434 3.65 -3.17 -18.51
C VAL A 434 3.67 -3.13 -17.00
N TRP A 435 2.77 -3.90 -16.39
CA TRP A 435 2.71 -4.14 -14.97
C TRP A 435 3.19 -5.56 -14.67
N ALA A 436 3.96 -5.74 -13.60
CA ALA A 436 4.39 -7.06 -13.19
C ALA A 436 4.62 -7.17 -11.68
N GLY A 437 4.52 -8.41 -11.19
CA GLY A 437 4.80 -8.73 -9.79
C GLY A 437 5.02 -10.23 -9.59
N PRO A 438 5.78 -10.61 -8.56
CA PRO A 438 5.97 -12.01 -8.23
C PRO A 438 4.69 -12.60 -7.63
N LEU A 439 4.47 -13.87 -7.89
CA LEU A 439 3.46 -14.71 -7.26
C LEU A 439 4.13 -15.90 -6.55
N SER A 440 3.36 -16.60 -5.72
CA SER A 440 3.81 -17.85 -5.10
C SER A 440 4.29 -18.88 -6.12
N ASN A 441 5.20 -19.77 -5.69
CA ASN A 441 5.82 -20.82 -6.52
C ASN A 441 6.67 -20.28 -7.68
N TYR A 442 7.38 -19.16 -7.46
CA TYR A 442 8.26 -18.51 -8.44
C TYR A 442 7.58 -18.10 -9.75
N ARG A 443 6.25 -17.97 -9.72
CA ARG A 443 5.47 -17.46 -10.84
C ARG A 443 5.59 -15.94 -10.91
N VAL A 444 5.35 -15.38 -12.09
CA VAL A 444 5.26 -13.94 -12.31
C VAL A 444 3.95 -13.63 -12.99
N VAL A 445 3.22 -12.62 -12.51
CA VAL A 445 2.09 -12.07 -13.25
C VAL A 445 2.55 -10.89 -14.08
N VAL A 446 2.04 -10.81 -15.32
CA VAL A 446 2.29 -9.71 -16.25
C VAL A 446 0.95 -9.19 -16.76
N LEU A 447 0.77 -7.88 -16.77
CA LEU A 447 -0.40 -7.21 -17.34
C LEU A 447 0.08 -6.15 -18.33
N LEU A 448 -0.35 -6.29 -19.58
CA LEU A 448 -0.11 -5.33 -20.66
C LEU A 448 -1.36 -4.46 -20.78
N VAL A 449 -1.22 -3.14 -20.64
CA VAL A 449 -2.34 -2.19 -20.69
C VAL A 449 -2.11 -1.19 -21.82
N ASN A 450 -3.10 -1.03 -22.70
CA ASN A 450 -3.09 -0.01 -23.72
C ASN A 450 -4.05 1.13 -23.32
N ARG A 451 -3.50 2.27 -22.89
CA ARG A 451 -4.29 3.46 -22.56
C ARG A 451 -4.63 4.30 -23.79
N GLY A 452 -4.08 3.95 -24.94
CA GLY A 452 -4.17 4.74 -26.17
C GLY A 452 -5.44 4.41 -26.97
N PRO A 453 -5.78 5.27 -27.93
CA PRO A 453 -7.03 5.19 -28.70
C PRO A 453 -6.99 4.17 -29.85
N ALA A 454 -5.89 3.45 -30.03
CA ALA A 454 -5.68 2.56 -31.17
C ALA A 454 -5.08 1.22 -30.73
N ASN A 455 -5.47 0.15 -31.43
CA ASN A 455 -4.90 -1.17 -31.21
C ASN A 455 -3.41 -1.17 -31.51
N THR A 456 -2.61 -1.79 -30.65
CA THR A 456 -1.15 -1.77 -30.79
C THR A 456 -0.53 -3.02 -30.17
N GLN A 457 0.75 -3.26 -30.45
CA GLN A 457 1.53 -4.30 -29.79
C GLN A 457 2.20 -3.75 -28.54
N ILE A 458 2.14 -4.52 -27.46
CA ILE A 458 2.89 -4.24 -26.24
C ILE A 458 3.80 -5.43 -25.98
N THR A 459 5.05 -5.16 -25.59
CA THR A 459 6.05 -6.18 -25.28
C THR A 459 6.54 -6.02 -23.86
N ALA A 460 6.48 -7.08 -23.07
CA ALA A 460 7.16 -7.17 -21.78
C ALA A 460 8.48 -7.95 -21.94
N GLN A 461 9.60 -7.32 -21.58
CA GLN A 461 10.92 -7.97 -21.59
C GLN A 461 11.17 -8.70 -20.27
N TRP A 462 11.92 -9.79 -20.28
CA TRP A 462 12.20 -10.58 -19.07
C TRP A 462 12.97 -9.77 -18.03
N ASP A 463 13.85 -8.89 -18.51
CA ASP A 463 14.60 -7.94 -17.68
C ASP A 463 13.67 -6.96 -16.94
N ASP A 464 12.51 -6.60 -17.52
CA ASP A 464 11.53 -5.71 -16.87
C ASP A 464 10.83 -6.40 -15.69
N ILE A 465 10.67 -7.72 -15.77
CA ILE A 465 9.82 -8.51 -14.87
C ILE A 465 10.61 -9.42 -13.93
N GLY A 466 11.94 -9.23 -13.86
CA GLY A 466 12.83 -9.93 -12.93
C GLY A 466 13.12 -11.38 -13.29
N LEU A 467 12.98 -11.76 -14.56
CA LEU A 467 13.35 -13.09 -15.05
C LEU A 467 14.70 -13.02 -15.81
N PRO A 468 15.60 -14.02 -15.65
CA PRO A 468 16.79 -14.10 -16.50
C PRO A 468 16.42 -14.21 -17.98
N PRO A 469 17.14 -13.55 -18.93
CA PRO A 469 16.76 -13.47 -20.34
C PRO A 469 16.46 -14.81 -21.04
N ASN A 470 17.18 -15.87 -20.67
CA ASN A 470 17.04 -17.19 -21.28
C ASN A 470 16.03 -18.12 -20.58
N THR A 471 15.26 -17.59 -19.62
CA THR A 471 14.26 -18.37 -18.89
C THR A 471 13.12 -18.74 -19.80
N ALA A 472 12.93 -20.04 -20.07
CA ALA A 472 11.74 -20.54 -20.72
C ALA A 472 10.58 -20.58 -19.72
N VAL A 473 9.40 -20.12 -20.14
CA VAL A 473 8.21 -20.10 -19.28
C VAL A 473 7.04 -20.82 -19.96
N VAL A 474 6.18 -21.44 -19.15
CA VAL A 474 4.80 -21.74 -19.55
C VAL A 474 3.96 -20.50 -19.25
N THR A 475 3.31 -19.98 -20.28
CA THR A 475 2.49 -18.76 -20.20
C THR A 475 1.01 -19.14 -20.26
N ARG A 476 0.23 -18.63 -19.32
CA ARG A 476 -1.24 -18.75 -19.28
C ARG A 476 -1.87 -17.38 -19.52
N ASP A 477 -2.72 -17.24 -20.53
CA ASP A 477 -3.60 -16.06 -20.69
C ASP A 477 -4.84 -16.22 -19.82
N LEU A 478 -5.01 -15.33 -18.85
CA LEU A 478 -6.04 -15.45 -17.80
C LEU A 478 -7.43 -15.05 -18.29
N TRP A 479 -7.52 -14.24 -19.35
CA TRP A 479 -8.80 -13.77 -19.90
C TRP A 479 -9.30 -14.68 -21.02
N LEU A 480 -8.38 -15.28 -21.78
CA LEU A 480 -8.73 -16.26 -22.80
C LEU A 480 -8.81 -17.69 -22.28
N HIS A 481 -8.43 -17.93 -21.01
CA HIS A 481 -8.38 -19.24 -20.40
C HIS A 481 -7.63 -20.28 -21.26
N MET A 482 -6.51 -19.86 -21.85
CA MET A 482 -5.68 -20.73 -22.69
C MET A 482 -4.20 -20.62 -22.37
N GLU A 483 -3.49 -21.74 -22.51
CA GLU A 483 -2.04 -21.72 -22.52
C GLU A 483 -1.54 -21.12 -23.84
N TRP A 484 -0.51 -20.30 -23.75
CA TRP A 484 0.15 -19.77 -24.92
C TRP A 484 0.93 -20.90 -25.60
N ARG A 485 0.66 -21.14 -26.88
CA ARG A 485 1.23 -22.30 -27.62
C ARG A 485 2.75 -22.28 -27.70
N GLN A 486 3.33 -21.09 -27.77
CA GLN A 486 4.77 -20.89 -27.76
C GLN A 486 5.26 -20.75 -26.32
N ARG A 487 6.46 -21.26 -26.03
CA ARG A 487 7.19 -21.01 -24.78
C ARG A 487 8.10 -19.81 -24.99
N PRO A 488 7.65 -18.58 -24.68
CA PRO A 488 8.49 -17.43 -24.87
C PRO A 488 9.76 -17.54 -24.02
N ALA A 489 10.85 -16.99 -24.56
CA ALA A 489 12.09 -16.75 -23.85
C ALA A 489 12.53 -15.32 -24.18
N GLY A 490 12.90 -14.56 -23.15
CA GLY A 490 13.35 -13.17 -23.29
C GLY A 490 12.25 -12.12 -23.33
N ASN A 491 11.10 -12.39 -23.97
CA ASN A 491 9.96 -11.46 -23.98
C ASN A 491 8.61 -12.13 -24.31
N ILE A 492 7.52 -11.39 -24.04
CA ILE A 492 6.18 -11.69 -24.53
C ILE A 492 5.58 -10.46 -25.18
N THR A 493 5.10 -10.61 -26.41
CA THR A 493 4.41 -9.57 -27.17
C THR A 493 2.98 -9.98 -27.44
N ALA A 494 2.04 -9.06 -27.22
CA ALA A 494 0.64 -9.28 -27.57
C ALA A 494 0.06 -8.02 -28.23
N PHE A 495 -0.88 -8.24 -29.17
CA PHE A 495 -1.77 -7.17 -29.63
C PHE A 495 -2.81 -6.87 -28.55
N VAL A 496 -2.92 -5.60 -28.18
CA VAL A 496 -3.83 -5.09 -27.16
C VAL A 496 -4.74 -4.04 -27.80
N ALA A 497 -6.05 -4.22 -27.64
CA ALA A 497 -7.05 -3.28 -28.17
C ALA A 497 -6.93 -1.91 -27.50
N SER A 498 -7.47 -0.86 -28.14
CA SER A 498 -7.65 0.46 -27.49
C SER A 498 -8.36 0.29 -26.15
N HIS A 499 -7.81 0.88 -25.09
CA HIS A 499 -8.33 0.76 -23.72
C HIS A 499 -8.53 -0.70 -23.23
N GLY A 500 -7.76 -1.64 -23.81
CA GLY A 500 -7.79 -3.05 -23.47
C GLY A 500 -6.56 -3.49 -22.68
N CYS A 501 -6.58 -4.74 -22.22
CA CYS A 501 -5.42 -5.38 -21.63
C CYS A 501 -5.24 -6.84 -22.01
N LYS A 502 -4.05 -7.36 -21.70
CA LYS A 502 -3.74 -8.80 -21.69
C LYS A 502 -3.05 -9.15 -20.39
N MET A 503 -3.56 -10.19 -19.71
CA MET A 503 -3.05 -10.61 -18.41
C MET A 503 -2.53 -12.04 -18.49
N PHE A 504 -1.30 -12.24 -18.04
CA PHE A 504 -0.60 -13.50 -18.11
C PHE A 504 -0.06 -13.92 -16.75
N VAL A 505 -0.04 -15.22 -16.50
CA VAL A 505 0.83 -15.83 -15.48
C VAL A 505 1.92 -16.62 -16.19
N LEU A 506 3.16 -16.32 -15.83
CA LEU A 506 4.37 -16.97 -16.33
C LEU A 506 4.88 -17.93 -15.25
N GLN A 507 5.07 -19.19 -15.62
CA GLN A 507 5.69 -20.21 -14.78
C GLN A 507 7.04 -20.58 -15.40
N PRO A 508 8.17 -20.22 -14.76
CA PRO A 508 9.48 -20.72 -15.18
C PRO A 508 9.52 -22.24 -15.25
N VAL A 509 10.07 -22.75 -16.36
CA VAL A 509 10.36 -24.17 -16.56
C VAL A 509 11.79 -24.39 -16.12
N SER A 510 11.99 -25.31 -15.17
CA SER A 510 13.31 -25.73 -14.70
C SER A 510 14.08 -26.50 -15.76
#